data_AF-A0A963RVI8-F1
#
_entry.id   AF-A0A963RVI8-F1
#
_cell.length_a   1.000
_cell.length_b   1.000
_cell.length_c   1.000
_cell.angle_alpha   90.00
_cell.angle_beta   90.00
_cell.angle_gamma   90.00
#
_symmetry.space_group_name_H-M   'P 1'
#
loop_
_entity.id
_entity.type
_entity.pdbx_description
1 polymer ?
#
loop_
_entity_poly.entity_id
_entity_poly.type
_entity_poly.pdbx_seq_one_letter_code
_entity_poly.pdbx_strand_id
1 'polypeptide(L)'
;VWGLVQSLKIRLLAMLHVGFAWLGVALLWSAASQTLWLATGRPVLGLGALHALSIGFLGSIMVAMVTRVSCGHSGRPLVADNLVWVLFWLLQVAAGVRMAAAVQGAPQALTGLAALMWTAVVSVWAVRYARWYGRPRTDGKPG
;
A
#
# COMPACT_ATOMS: atom_id res chain seq x y z
N VAL A 1 13.50 -23.97 -6.86
CA VAL A 1 14.06 -22.82 -6.10
C VAL A 1 13.05 -21.70 -6.16
N TRP A 2 12.61 -21.16 -5.02
CA TRP A 2 11.73 -19.98 -4.98
C TRP A 2 12.53 -18.78 -5.51
N GLY A 3 12.29 -18.36 -6.75
CA GLY A 3 13.04 -17.31 -7.44
C GLY A 3 12.68 -15.90 -6.96
N LEU A 4 12.87 -15.60 -5.67
CA LEU A 4 12.49 -14.33 -5.03
C LEU A 4 13.12 -13.13 -5.76
N VAL A 5 14.38 -13.22 -6.15
CA VAL A 5 15.06 -12.11 -6.84
C VAL A 5 14.51 -11.93 -8.27
N GLN A 6 14.18 -13.01 -8.98
CA GLN A 6 13.51 -12.91 -10.27
C GLN A 6 12.09 -12.38 -10.15
N SER A 7 11.38 -12.71 -9.07
CA SER A 7 10.00 -12.27 -8.82
C SER A 7 9.93 -10.76 -8.60
N LEU A 8 10.93 -10.17 -7.93
CA LEU A 8 11.03 -8.72 -7.70
C LEU A 8 11.31 -7.90 -8.97
N LYS A 9 11.79 -8.50 -10.06
CA LYS A 9 11.94 -7.80 -11.36
C LYS A 9 10.58 -7.45 -11.98
N ILE A 10 9.54 -8.21 -11.65
CA ILE A 10 8.17 -7.94 -12.08
C ILE A 10 7.55 -6.97 -11.08
N ARG A 11 7.40 -5.70 -11.48
CA ARG A 11 6.91 -4.63 -10.59
C ARG A 11 5.63 -4.97 -9.84
N LEU A 12 4.64 -5.58 -10.50
CA LEU A 12 3.38 -5.99 -9.84
C LEU A 12 3.61 -7.01 -8.73
N LEU A 13 4.54 -7.93 -8.94
CA LEU A 13 4.88 -8.95 -7.96
C LEU A 13 5.73 -8.35 -6.83
N ALA A 14 6.63 -7.41 -7.14
CA ALA A 14 7.35 -6.63 -6.15
C ALA A 14 6.40 -5.85 -5.22
N MET A 15 5.38 -5.18 -5.79
CA MET A 15 4.35 -4.50 -5.00
C MET A 15 3.65 -5.45 -4.01
N LEU A 16 3.36 -6.67 -4.45
CA LEU A 16 2.72 -7.68 -3.60
C LEU A 16 3.61 -8.10 -2.43
N HIS A 17 4.91 -8.33 -2.69
CA HIS A 17 5.86 -8.70 -1.64
C HIS A 17 6.08 -7.55 -0.65
N VAL A 18 6.20 -6.32 -1.14
CA VAL A 18 6.30 -5.12 -0.29
C VAL A 18 5.03 -4.95 0.52
N GLY A 19 3.86 -5.12 -0.09
CA GLY A 19 2.58 -5.12 0.61
C GLY A 19 2.56 -6.15 1.72
N PHE A 20 2.93 -7.41 1.43
CA PHE A 20 2.97 -8.48 2.42
C PHE A 20 3.98 -8.21 3.55
N ALA A 21 5.12 -7.58 3.26
CA ALA A 21 6.10 -7.20 4.29
C ALA A 21 5.50 -6.28 5.37
N TRP A 22 4.53 -5.43 5.02
CA TRP A 22 3.82 -4.59 5.99
C TRP A 22 3.03 -5.38 7.02
N LEU A 23 2.58 -6.60 6.72
CA LEU A 23 1.96 -7.47 7.72
C LEU A 23 2.96 -7.79 8.83
N GLY A 24 4.21 -8.13 8.47
CA GLY A 24 5.29 -8.33 9.42
C GLY A 24 5.57 -7.06 10.23
N VAL A 25 5.64 -5.90 9.56
CA VAL A 25 5.81 -4.60 10.24
C VAL A 25 4.68 -4.31 11.22
N ALA A 26 3.43 -4.60 10.87
CA ALA A 26 2.28 -4.40 11.75
C ALA A 26 2.35 -5.28 13.02
N LEU A 27 2.74 -6.55 12.86
CA LEU A 27 2.92 -7.48 13.98
C LEU A 27 4.09 -7.05 14.88
N LEU A 28 5.22 -6.65 14.29
CA LEU A 28 6.37 -6.15 15.03
C LEU A 28 6.06 -4.85 15.78
N TRP A 29 5.34 -3.93 15.15
CA TRP A 29 4.90 -2.70 15.81
C TRP A 29 3.93 -2.99 16.96
N SER A 30 3.00 -3.94 16.76
CA SER A 30 2.07 -4.37 17.82
C SER A 30 2.82 -4.95 19.02
N ALA A 31 3.78 -5.85 18.76
CA ALA A 31 4.64 -6.41 19.81
C ALA A 31 5.42 -5.30 20.54
N ALA A 32 6.10 -4.42 19.81
CA ALA A 32 6.84 -3.29 20.38
C ALA A 32 5.94 -2.36 21.21
N SER A 33 4.73 -2.07 20.73
CA SER A 33 3.76 -1.23 21.44
C SER A 33 3.34 -1.84 22.76
N GLN A 34 3.07 -3.16 22.80
CA GLN A 34 2.71 -3.84 24.02
C GLN A 34 3.88 -3.94 25.00
N THR A 35 5.09 -4.28 24.53
CA THR A 35 6.29 -4.33 25.37
C THR A 35 6.59 -2.97 26.00
N LEU A 36 6.49 -1.89 25.22
CA LEU A 36 6.78 -0.54 25.72
C LEU A 36 5.70 -0.05 26.70
N TRP A 37 4.43 -0.41 26.47
CA TRP A 37 3.37 -0.12 27.42
C TRP A 37 3.62 -0.86 28.74
N LEU A 38 3.96 -2.16 28.72
CA LEU A 38 4.29 -2.90 29.93
C LEU A 38 5.48 -2.29 30.69
N ALA A 39 6.49 -1.79 29.97
CA ALA A 39 7.68 -1.19 30.57
C ALA A 39 7.46 0.23 31.13
N THR A 40 6.60 1.04 30.52
CA THR A 40 6.47 2.49 30.82
C THR A 40 5.12 2.88 31.42
N GLY A 41 4.14 1.99 31.41
CA GLY A 41 2.76 2.27 31.80
C GLY A 41 2.02 3.22 30.84
N ARG A 42 2.61 3.58 29.69
CA ARG A 42 2.04 4.56 28.74
C ARG A 42 2.00 4.01 27.32
N PRO A 43 0.94 4.31 26.53
CA PRO A 43 0.83 3.87 25.14
C PRO A 43 1.61 4.81 24.19
N VAL A 44 2.93 4.65 24.11
CA VAL A 44 3.82 5.54 23.32
C VAL A 44 3.67 5.37 21.81
N LEU A 45 3.45 4.15 21.31
CA LEU A 45 3.40 3.84 19.87
C LEU A 45 1.98 3.90 19.25
N GLY A 46 0.99 4.29 20.06
CA GLY A 46 -0.39 4.52 19.65
C GLY A 46 -0.98 3.45 18.72
N LEU A 47 -1.80 3.87 17.77
CA LEU A 47 -2.47 3.00 16.79
C LEU A 47 -1.58 2.67 15.57
N GLY A 48 -0.26 2.80 15.67
CA GLY A 48 0.64 2.62 14.52
C GLY A 48 0.54 1.23 13.89
N ALA A 49 0.31 0.17 14.68
CA ALA A 49 0.12 -1.19 14.17
C ALA A 49 -1.14 -1.32 13.29
N LEU A 50 -2.24 -0.65 13.67
CA LEU A 50 -3.47 -0.64 12.88
C LEU A 50 -3.24 0.08 11.54
N HIS A 51 -2.45 1.15 11.52
CA HIS A 51 -2.09 1.83 10.28
C HIS A 51 -1.14 1.00 9.41
N ALA A 52 -0.13 0.37 9.99
CA ALA A 52 0.71 -0.58 9.26
C ALA A 52 -0.13 -1.69 8.60
N LEU A 53 -1.15 -2.22 9.30
CA LEU A 53 -2.04 -3.24 8.75
C LEU A 53 -2.99 -2.69 7.66
N SER A 54 -3.58 -1.52 7.89
CA SER A 54 -4.58 -0.94 6.98
C SER A 54 -3.94 -0.26 5.77
N ILE A 55 -3.25 0.87 5.98
CA ILE A 55 -2.65 1.66 4.90
C ILE A 55 -1.43 0.94 4.31
N GLY A 56 -0.63 0.30 5.15
CA GLY A 56 0.58 -0.43 4.74
C GLY A 56 0.25 -1.74 4.03
N PHE A 57 -0.34 -2.72 4.72
CA PHE A 57 -0.60 -4.05 4.15
C PHE A 57 -1.82 -4.05 3.22
N LEU A 58 -3.04 -3.83 3.74
CA LEU A 58 -4.26 -3.96 2.94
C LEU A 58 -4.28 -2.98 1.76
N GLY A 59 -3.87 -1.72 1.98
CA GLY A 59 -3.77 -0.70 0.94
C GLY A 59 -2.82 -1.10 -0.19
N SER A 60 -1.60 -1.53 0.15
CA SER A 60 -0.59 -1.92 -0.85
C SER A 60 -0.99 -3.18 -1.62
N ILE A 61 -1.51 -4.20 -0.93
CA ILE A 61 -2.00 -5.43 -1.56
C ILE A 61 -3.17 -5.11 -2.50
N MET A 62 -4.11 -4.26 -2.07
CA MET A 62 -5.25 -3.85 -2.87
C MET A 62 -4.80 -3.13 -4.15
N VAL A 63 -3.90 -2.15 -4.05
CA VAL A 63 -3.38 -1.44 -5.23
C VAL A 63 -2.70 -2.41 -6.20
N ALA A 64 -1.88 -3.34 -5.71
CA ALA A 64 -1.22 -4.33 -6.55
C ALA A 64 -2.22 -5.29 -7.22
N MET A 65 -3.16 -5.84 -6.46
CA MET A 65 -4.11 -6.84 -6.92
C MET A 65 -5.15 -6.25 -7.86
N VAL A 66 -5.77 -5.13 -7.49
CA VAL A 66 -6.77 -4.46 -8.35
C VAL A 66 -6.11 -4.02 -9.65
N THR A 67 -4.90 -3.46 -9.62
CA THR A 67 -4.15 -3.13 -10.85
C THR A 67 -3.99 -4.36 -11.76
N ARG A 68 -3.58 -5.50 -11.19
CA ARG A 68 -3.38 -6.75 -11.94
C ARG A 68 -4.70 -7.24 -12.56
N VAL A 69 -5.77 -7.26 -11.77
CA VAL A 69 -7.12 -7.69 -12.20
C VAL A 69 -7.64 -6.77 -13.30
N SER A 70 -7.57 -5.46 -13.12
CA SER A 70 -7.99 -4.48 -14.13
C SER A 70 -7.23 -4.66 -15.44
N CYS A 71 -5.90 -4.84 -15.43
CA CYS A 71 -5.14 -5.11 -16.64
C CYS A 71 -5.57 -6.42 -17.33
N GLY A 72 -5.70 -7.51 -16.56
CA GLY A 72 -6.04 -8.83 -17.11
C GLY A 72 -7.44 -8.89 -17.73
N HIS A 73 -8.44 -8.30 -17.07
CA HIS A 73 -9.82 -8.27 -17.57
C HIS A 73 -10.02 -7.26 -18.71
N SER A 74 -9.23 -6.19 -18.80
CA SER A 74 -9.28 -5.27 -19.94
C SER A 74 -8.47 -5.73 -21.16
N GLY A 75 -7.78 -6.88 -21.09
CA GLY A 75 -6.91 -7.36 -22.17
C GLY A 75 -5.68 -6.48 -22.39
N ARG A 76 -5.24 -5.75 -21.35
CA ARG A 76 -4.09 -4.83 -21.39
C ARG A 76 -2.84 -5.50 -20.82
N PRO A 77 -1.63 -5.06 -21.19
CA PRO A 77 -0.40 -5.62 -20.65
C PRO A 77 -0.37 -5.59 -19.10
N LEU A 78 0.00 -6.71 -18.48
CA LEU A 78 0.13 -6.85 -17.03
C LEU A 78 1.45 -6.23 -16.54
N VAL A 79 1.63 -4.93 -16.79
CA VAL A 79 2.82 -4.20 -16.39
C VAL A 79 2.40 -2.97 -15.59
N ALA A 80 2.99 -2.81 -14.40
CA ALA A 80 2.94 -1.54 -13.69
C ALA A 80 3.89 -0.56 -14.39
N ASP A 81 3.31 0.42 -15.08
CA ASP A 81 4.08 1.48 -15.70
C ASP A 81 4.73 2.39 -14.64
N ASN A 82 5.50 3.38 -15.10
CA ASN A 82 6.22 4.26 -14.19
C ASN A 82 5.29 5.06 -13.28
N LEU A 83 4.10 5.46 -13.77
CA LEU A 83 3.14 6.20 -12.94
C LEU A 83 2.68 5.35 -11.76
N VAL A 84 2.23 4.12 -12.02
CA VAL A 84 1.70 3.25 -10.96
C VAL A 84 2.81 2.85 -9.98
N TRP A 85 4.04 2.69 -10.48
CA TRP A 85 5.20 2.45 -9.63
C TRP A 85 5.50 3.64 -8.70
N VAL A 86 5.43 4.88 -9.20
CA VAL A 86 5.60 6.08 -8.37
C VAL A 86 4.46 6.22 -7.36
N LEU A 87 3.21 6.02 -7.79
CA LEU A 87 2.05 6.05 -6.89
C LEU A 87 2.16 5.02 -5.77
N PHE A 88 2.65 3.82 -6.08
CA PHE A 88 2.91 2.79 -5.08
C PHE A 88 3.97 3.23 -4.06
N TRP A 89 5.09 3.82 -4.49
CA TRP A 89 6.07 4.32 -3.52
C TRP A 89 5.56 5.48 -2.68
N LEU A 90 4.78 6.39 -3.27
CA LEU A 90 4.10 7.45 -2.52
C LEU A 90 3.12 6.88 -1.48
N LEU A 91 2.45 5.76 -1.78
CA LEU A 91 1.64 5.01 -0.83
C LEU A 91 2.46 4.52 0.36
N GLN A 92 3.65 3.97 0.10
CA GLN A 92 4.54 3.49 1.16
C GLN A 92 5.00 4.63 2.06
N VAL A 93 5.32 5.79 1.47
CA VAL A 93 5.67 6.98 2.25
C VAL A 93 4.47 7.45 3.06
N ALA A 94 3.26 7.49 2.49
CA ALA A 94 2.04 7.86 3.21
C ALA A 94 1.78 6.94 4.41
N ALA A 95 2.00 5.63 4.26
CA ALA A 95 1.92 4.66 5.36
C ALA A 95 2.94 4.96 6.47
N GLY A 96 4.20 5.24 6.11
CA GLY A 96 5.24 5.63 7.06
C GLY A 96 4.92 6.93 7.81
N VAL A 97 4.50 7.97 7.09
CA VAL A 97 4.05 9.24 7.69
C VAL A 97 2.86 9.02 8.62
N ARG A 98 1.91 8.16 8.23
CA ARG A 98 0.74 7.85 9.07
C ARG A 98 1.11 7.13 10.35
N MET A 99 2.09 6.22 10.31
CA MET A 99 2.59 5.54 11.50
C MET A 99 3.36 6.51 12.41
N ALA A 100 4.21 7.36 11.84
CA ALA A 100 4.90 8.41 12.60
C ALA A 100 3.90 9.34 13.30
N ALA A 101 2.81 9.71 12.62
CA ALA A 101 1.72 10.50 13.21
C ALA A 101 0.96 9.80 14.35
N ALA A 102 1.05 8.46 14.45
CA ALA A 102 0.40 7.69 15.51
C ALA A 102 1.24 7.61 16.80
N VAL A 103 2.51 8.02 16.76
CA VAL A 103 3.39 8.05 17.93
C VAL A 103 2.96 9.18 18.86
N GLN A 104 2.98 8.91 20.17
CA GLN A 104 2.65 9.89 21.19
C GLN A 104 3.56 11.13 21.07
N GLY A 105 2.95 12.32 21.03
CA GLY A 105 3.66 13.59 20.88
C GLY A 105 3.97 13.98 19.43
N ALA A 106 3.59 13.18 18.44
CA ALA A 106 3.75 13.53 17.04
C ALA A 106 2.89 14.77 16.67
N PRO A 107 3.39 15.67 15.79
CA PRO A 107 2.61 16.82 15.33
C PRO A 107 1.34 16.40 14.60
N GLN A 108 0.20 17.05 14.92
CA GLN A 108 -1.08 16.77 14.25
C GLN A 108 -1.03 16.99 12.72
N ALA A 109 -0.15 17.89 12.26
CA ALA A 109 0.08 18.15 10.83
C ALA A 109 0.47 16.88 10.05
N LEU A 110 1.14 15.90 10.67
CA LEU A 110 1.50 14.65 10.01
C LEU A 110 0.28 13.81 9.63
N THR A 111 -0.79 13.85 10.42
CA THR A 111 -2.05 13.17 10.07
C THR A 111 -2.68 13.79 8.83
N GLY A 112 -2.71 15.13 8.76
CA GLY A 112 -3.18 15.87 7.59
C GLY A 112 -2.35 15.56 6.35
N LEU A 113 -1.02 15.56 6.48
CA LEU A 113 -0.11 15.21 5.40
C LEU A 113 -0.34 13.78 4.89
N ALA A 114 -0.41 12.79 5.80
CA ALA A 114 -0.68 11.41 5.43
C ALA A 114 -2.03 11.24 4.72
N ALA A 115 -3.07 11.94 5.19
CA ALA A 115 -4.39 11.91 4.57
C ALA A 115 -4.39 12.52 3.16
N LEU A 116 -3.68 13.62 2.96
CA LEU A 116 -3.53 14.25 1.64
C LEU A 116 -2.75 13.35 0.68
N MET A 117 -1.64 12.76 1.13
CA MET A 117 -0.85 11.84 0.32
C MET A 117 -1.67 10.60 -0.09
N TRP A 118 -2.34 9.97 0.87
CA TRP A 118 -3.21 8.82 0.61
C TRP A 118 -4.30 9.16 -0.39
N THR A 119 -5.03 10.25 -0.15
CA THR A 119 -6.12 10.70 -1.04
C THR A 119 -5.61 10.96 -2.44
N ALA A 120 -4.51 11.71 -2.60
CA ALA A 120 -3.93 12.00 -3.90
C ALA A 120 -3.53 10.71 -4.65
N VAL A 121 -2.84 9.79 -3.98
CA VAL A 121 -2.40 8.52 -4.57
C VAL A 121 -3.59 7.69 -5.03
N VAL A 122 -4.55 7.47 -4.13
CA VAL A 122 -5.71 6.61 -4.41
C VAL A 122 -6.61 7.24 -5.46
N SER A 123 -6.83 8.55 -5.45
CA SER A 123 -7.66 9.22 -6.46
C SER A 123 -7.04 9.14 -7.86
N VAL A 124 -5.73 9.45 -8.00
CA VAL A 124 -5.05 9.37 -9.30
C VAL A 124 -5.06 7.94 -9.83
N TRP A 125 -4.75 6.97 -8.96
CA TRP A 125 -4.80 5.55 -9.29
C TRP A 125 -6.22 5.12 -9.69
N ALA A 126 -7.23 5.40 -8.88
CA ALA A 126 -8.61 5.00 -9.11
C ALA A 126 -9.18 5.59 -10.40
N VAL A 127 -9.02 6.89 -10.64
CA VAL A 127 -9.50 7.56 -11.87
C VAL A 127 -8.88 6.92 -13.12
N ARG A 128 -7.59 6.55 -13.06
CA ARG A 128 -6.91 5.91 -14.18
C ARG A 128 -7.53 4.56 -14.53
N TYR A 129 -7.69 3.67 -13.56
CA TYR A 129 -8.20 2.31 -13.81
C TYR A 129 -9.72 2.28 -14.01
N ALA A 130 -10.47 3.18 -13.36
CA ALA A 130 -11.91 3.30 -13.53
C ALA A 130 -12.31 3.63 -14.98
N ARG A 131 -11.48 4.39 -15.71
CA ARG A 131 -11.71 4.72 -17.13
C ARG A 131 -11.70 3.51 -18.07
N TRP A 132 -11.26 2.33 -17.61
CA TRP A 132 -11.29 1.11 -18.41
C TRP A 132 -12.58 0.31 -18.22
N TYR A 133 -13.26 0.48 -17.09
CA TYR A 133 -14.49 -0.26 -16.82
C TYR A 133 -15.60 0.16 -17.78
N GLY A 134 -16.34 -0.83 -18.28
CA GLY A 134 -17.40 -0.63 -19.28
C GLY A 134 -16.89 -0.40 -20.71
N ARG A 135 -15.57 -0.48 -20.97
CA ARG A 135 -15.02 -0.42 -22.33
C ARG A 135 -14.70 -1.83 -22.84
N PRO A 136 -14.86 -2.09 -24.16
CA PRO A 136 -14.44 -3.35 -24.76
C PRO A 136 -12.95 -3.62 -24.52
N ARG A 137 -12.59 -4.91 -24.43
CA ARG A 137 -11.20 -5.33 -24.27
C ARG A 137 -10.34 -4.84 -25.42
N THR A 138 -9.11 -4.47 -25.09
CA THR A 138 -8.14 -4.00 -26.11
C THR A 138 -7.60 -5.13 -26.99
N ASP A 139 -7.76 -6.39 -26.59
CA ASP A 139 -7.30 -7.57 -27.34
C ASP A 139 -8.38 -8.21 -28.22
N GLY A 140 -9.57 -7.62 -28.30
CA GLY A 140 -10.68 -8.09 -29.16
C GLY A 140 -11.33 -9.41 -28.73
N LYS A 141 -10.96 -9.96 -27.57
CA LYS A 141 -11.59 -11.18 -27.04
C LYS A 141 -12.93 -10.85 -26.36
N PRO A 142 -13.82 -11.84 -26.17
CA PRO A 142 -15.05 -11.66 -25.42
C PRO A 142 -14.77 -11.17 -23.99
N GLY A 143 -15.56 -10.19 -23.52
CA GLY A 143 -15.49 -9.63 -22.17
C GLY A 143 -15.30 -8.12 -22.15
#